data_AF-A0A6L7YAL6-F1
#
_entry.id   AF-A0A6L7YAL6-F1
#
_cell.length_a   1.000
_cell.length_b   1.000
_cell.length_c   1.000
_cell.angle_alpha   90.00
_cell.angle_beta   90.00
_cell.angle_gamma   90.00
#
_symmetry.space_group_name_H-M   'P 1'
#
loop_
_entity.id
_entity.type
_entity.pdbx_description
1 polymer ?
#
loop_
_entity_poly.entity_id
_entity_poly.type
_entity_poly.pdbx_seq_one_letter_code
_entity_poly.pdbx_strand_id
1 'polypeptide(L)'
;MTVVDIESSYVGFYSRGCGTWTSDLSTDSGPVRAFADGTHLIGIDIEPGSYRAPAYTERCEWRRLSGFRGPGRGEIARSTTPVVHIEATDAGFISQGCGDWQPWSPTSFEDGDRRVGFDVLPGRYRASGAPEECSWSVSTSEHQRSGSGPGEAVRTSISVPFTVADIDPLDERFTSQGCGTWSEDIAPVATPDESFADGTYIVGLDIEPGRYRAGDPSDSCYWLRLSEFRVLEGWYGSPHIATTLGGWGPTVRGGDFSTIVDIQPGDVGFYSEGCGTWSDDLVPLVEPGQSFSDGTYIVGTEVAPGRYRTRSASDSCYWMRLGDFRGEYGEGSDGHNYRFIVRRRDDTSVVDIDAEDAGFYSRGCGTWSDDLSPVLLPGEAFPDGTYIVGVDIEPGRYRATAPPDAGDSPDEAEECVWVRLYDFGGVGGKYEGLFATAREWEVPIVDIDATDVGFDSRGCGVWSSELTPVVTPGEPFGDGVYLVGIDIEPGRYRAYGPLWACEWARLGGFGGDTTFGYDTSPDIIAYSHEGSRIVDILASDAGFRSSNCGEWRRVASDEE
;
A
#
# COMPACT_ATOMS: atom_id res chain seq x y z
N MET A 1 54.06 -14.64 -24.01
CA MET A 1 53.37 -15.26 -25.16
C MET A 1 52.62 -14.17 -25.92
N THR A 2 52.46 -14.28 -27.23
CA THR A 2 51.68 -13.33 -28.05
C THR A 2 50.70 -14.13 -28.90
N VAL A 3 49.43 -13.73 -28.87
CA VAL A 3 48.33 -14.39 -29.59
C VAL A 3 47.72 -13.41 -30.59
N VAL A 4 47.31 -13.91 -31.75
CA VAL A 4 46.66 -13.12 -32.80
C VAL A 4 45.58 -13.96 -33.49
N ASP A 5 44.42 -13.35 -33.74
CA ASP A 5 43.39 -13.92 -34.59
C ASP A 5 43.72 -13.65 -36.05
N ILE A 6 43.83 -14.70 -36.86
CA ILE A 6 43.99 -14.59 -38.31
C ILE A 6 42.66 -14.97 -38.96
N GLU A 7 41.87 -13.97 -39.36
CA GLU A 7 40.61 -14.18 -40.07
C GLU A 7 40.87 -14.66 -41.50
N SER A 8 39.95 -15.45 -42.05
CA SER A 8 40.04 -15.95 -43.45
C SER A 8 40.04 -14.82 -44.50
N SER A 9 39.62 -13.62 -44.11
CA SER A 9 39.66 -12.40 -44.93
C SER A 9 41.07 -11.82 -45.04
N TYR A 10 42.00 -12.24 -44.18
CA TYR A 10 43.35 -11.70 -44.13
C TYR A 10 44.24 -12.41 -45.15
N VAL A 11 44.87 -11.62 -46.02
CA VAL A 11 45.81 -12.11 -47.05
C VAL A 11 47.22 -12.41 -46.51
N GLY A 12 47.50 -12.00 -45.28
CA GLY A 12 48.77 -12.26 -44.59
C GLY A 12 48.89 -11.45 -43.31
N PHE A 13 49.81 -11.85 -42.42
CA PHE A 13 50.14 -11.11 -41.20
C PHE A 13 51.64 -10.77 -41.18
N TYR A 14 51.98 -9.62 -40.59
CA TYR A 14 53.37 -9.18 -40.43
C TYR A 14 53.80 -9.38 -38.98
N SER A 15 54.92 -10.07 -38.77
CA SER A 15 55.50 -10.33 -37.45
C SER A 15 56.98 -9.96 -37.47
N ARG A 16 57.45 -9.23 -36.45
CA ARG A 16 58.85 -8.84 -36.30
C ARG A 16 59.32 -9.13 -34.88
N GLY A 17 60.27 -10.06 -34.76
CA GLY A 17 60.86 -10.41 -33.46
C GLY A 17 60.01 -11.35 -32.59
N CYS A 18 58.95 -11.97 -33.12
CA CYS A 18 58.01 -12.81 -32.36
C CYS A 18 58.35 -14.32 -32.36
N GLY A 19 59.48 -14.73 -32.96
CA GLY A 19 59.86 -16.15 -33.04
C GLY A 19 59.01 -16.97 -34.02
N THR A 20 58.82 -18.26 -33.71
CA THR A 20 58.02 -19.20 -34.51
C THR A 20 56.56 -19.19 -34.04
N TRP A 21 55.63 -19.16 -35.00
CA TRP A 21 54.20 -19.23 -34.72
C TRP A 21 53.69 -20.66 -34.83
N THR A 22 52.73 -21.01 -33.98
CA THR A 22 51.98 -22.27 -34.01
C THR A 22 50.49 -21.98 -33.94
N SER A 23 49.66 -22.83 -34.53
CA SER A 23 48.20 -22.81 -34.37
C SER A 23 47.73 -23.72 -33.24
N ASP A 24 48.62 -24.51 -32.65
CA ASP A 24 48.33 -25.32 -31.48
C ASP A 24 48.42 -24.43 -30.24
N LEU A 25 47.25 -24.16 -29.64
CA LEU A 25 47.10 -23.33 -28.45
C LEU A 25 46.99 -24.18 -27.17
N SER A 26 47.08 -25.51 -27.28
CA SER A 26 46.90 -26.39 -26.12
C SER A 26 48.04 -26.25 -25.11
N THR A 27 47.69 -26.39 -23.83
CA THR A 27 48.64 -26.44 -22.72
C THR A 27 48.56 -27.81 -22.04
N ASP A 28 49.70 -28.40 -21.70
CA ASP A 28 49.76 -29.70 -21.02
C ASP A 28 49.24 -29.65 -19.58
N SER A 29 49.16 -28.45 -18.98
CA SER A 29 48.82 -28.24 -17.56
C SER A 29 47.35 -27.88 -17.30
N GLY A 30 46.55 -27.67 -18.35
CA GLY A 30 45.19 -27.12 -18.22
C GLY A 30 45.17 -25.68 -17.70
N PRO A 31 43.99 -25.04 -17.64
CA PRO A 31 43.85 -23.65 -17.19
C PRO A 31 44.15 -23.51 -15.70
N VAL A 32 44.84 -22.42 -15.33
CA VAL A 32 45.22 -22.14 -13.94
C VAL A 32 44.34 -21.04 -13.32
N ARG A 33 44.30 -21.01 -12.00
CA ARG A 33 43.58 -19.99 -11.20
C ARG A 33 44.49 -18.90 -10.62
N ALA A 34 45.81 -19.04 -10.70
CA ALA A 34 46.75 -18.03 -10.26
C ALA A 34 47.77 -17.80 -11.37
N PHE A 35 47.95 -16.55 -11.78
CA PHE A 35 48.72 -16.23 -13.00
C PHE A 35 49.37 -14.85 -12.91
N ALA A 36 50.54 -14.71 -13.54
CA ALA A 36 51.26 -13.45 -13.61
C ALA A 36 50.78 -12.58 -14.79
N ASP A 37 51.27 -11.34 -14.86
CA ASP A 37 51.16 -10.50 -16.06
C ASP A 37 51.50 -11.26 -17.34
N GLY A 38 50.73 -11.03 -18.40
CA GLY A 38 50.86 -11.77 -19.64
C GLY A 38 49.65 -11.64 -20.54
N THR A 39 49.65 -12.46 -21.59
CA THR A 39 48.50 -12.67 -22.48
C THR A 39 48.01 -14.09 -22.24
N HIS A 40 46.75 -14.22 -21.86
CA HIS A 40 46.13 -15.47 -21.39
C HIS A 40 44.87 -15.77 -22.19
N LEU A 41 44.70 -17.00 -22.64
CA LEU A 41 43.51 -17.56 -23.26
C LEU A 41 42.56 -18.09 -22.19
N ILE A 42 41.29 -17.68 -22.23
CA ILE A 42 40.32 -18.10 -21.23
C ILE A 42 39.84 -19.52 -21.51
N GLY A 43 39.80 -20.36 -20.48
CA GLY A 43 39.49 -21.79 -20.59
C GLY A 43 40.65 -22.66 -21.08
N ILE A 44 41.80 -22.06 -21.44
CA ILE A 44 43.02 -22.76 -21.88
C ILE A 44 44.18 -22.44 -20.94
N ASP A 45 44.53 -21.16 -20.81
CA ASP A 45 45.62 -20.70 -19.95
C ASP A 45 45.11 -20.41 -18.53
N ILE A 46 43.96 -19.74 -18.42
CA ILE A 46 43.36 -19.36 -17.14
C ILE A 46 41.87 -19.68 -17.10
N GLU A 47 41.37 -20.04 -15.92
CA GLU A 47 39.93 -20.29 -15.74
C GLU A 47 39.15 -18.97 -15.71
N PRO A 48 37.87 -18.95 -16.14
CA PRO A 48 36.97 -17.83 -15.88
C PRO A 48 36.80 -17.60 -14.37
N GLY A 49 36.57 -16.34 -13.97
CA GLY A 49 36.36 -15.99 -12.56
C GLY A 49 36.83 -14.60 -12.20
N SER A 50 36.67 -14.26 -10.92
CA SER A 50 37.16 -13.01 -10.34
C SER A 50 38.58 -13.16 -9.81
N TYR A 51 39.41 -12.18 -10.10
CA TYR A 51 40.82 -12.16 -9.74
C TYR A 51 41.21 -10.80 -9.17
N ARG A 52 42.17 -10.83 -8.24
CA ARG A 52 42.78 -9.64 -7.65
C ARG A 52 44.30 -9.70 -7.77
N ALA A 53 44.85 -8.64 -8.32
CA ALA A 53 46.28 -8.37 -8.34
C ALA A 53 46.72 -7.68 -7.03
N PRO A 54 47.97 -7.88 -6.59
CA PRO A 54 48.55 -7.03 -5.56
C PRO A 54 48.59 -5.60 -6.09
N ALA A 55 47.95 -4.66 -5.38
CA ALA A 55 47.88 -3.26 -5.77
C ALA A 55 49.29 -2.63 -5.72
N TYR A 56 50.07 -2.76 -6.79
CA TYR A 56 51.39 -2.15 -6.88
C TYR A 56 51.63 -1.51 -8.24
N THR A 57 51.84 -0.19 -8.17
CA THR A 57 52.32 0.77 -9.18
C THR A 57 51.28 1.44 -10.07
N GLU A 58 51.53 2.72 -10.40
CA GLU A 58 50.78 3.58 -11.35
C GLU A 58 50.75 3.04 -12.80
N ARG A 59 51.16 1.79 -13.02
CA ARG A 59 51.31 1.14 -14.33
C ARG A 59 50.57 -0.18 -14.45
N CYS A 60 49.81 -0.61 -13.44
CA CYS A 60 48.92 -1.77 -13.60
C CYS A 60 47.82 -1.41 -14.60
N GLU A 61 47.75 -2.17 -15.68
CA GLU A 61 46.73 -2.06 -16.70
C GLU A 61 46.37 -3.45 -17.20
N TRP A 62 45.08 -3.71 -17.37
CA TRP A 62 44.59 -4.96 -17.95
C TRP A 62 43.46 -4.73 -18.95
N ARG A 63 43.25 -5.74 -19.80
CA ARG A 63 42.19 -5.78 -20.82
C ARG A 63 41.57 -7.17 -20.92
N ARG A 64 40.23 -7.21 -20.92
CA ARG A 64 39.43 -8.38 -21.32
C ARG A 64 39.15 -8.32 -22.82
N LEU A 65 39.21 -9.45 -23.52
CA LEU A 65 39.14 -9.52 -24.97
C LEU A 65 38.10 -10.55 -25.45
N SER A 66 37.32 -10.19 -26.47
CA SER A 66 36.45 -11.09 -27.24
C SER A 66 37.17 -11.72 -28.43
N GLY A 67 38.41 -11.33 -28.68
CA GLY A 67 39.32 -11.90 -29.69
C GLY A 67 40.63 -11.11 -29.80
N PHE A 68 41.65 -11.69 -30.44
CA PHE A 68 43.00 -11.13 -30.56
C PHE A 68 43.22 -10.41 -31.90
N ARG A 69 42.34 -9.47 -32.26
CA ARG A 69 42.32 -8.82 -33.61
C ARG A 69 43.14 -7.52 -33.70
N GLY A 70 44.04 -7.30 -32.75
CA GLY A 70 44.92 -6.14 -32.69
C GLY A 70 44.41 -5.00 -31.78
N PRO A 71 45.15 -3.88 -31.68
CA PRO A 71 44.87 -2.81 -30.72
C PRO A 71 43.49 -2.18 -30.93
N GLY A 72 42.68 -2.17 -29.87
CA GLY A 72 41.33 -1.57 -29.87
C GLY A 72 40.26 -2.37 -30.61
N ARG A 73 40.56 -3.55 -31.16
CA ARG A 73 39.59 -4.45 -31.79
C ARG A 73 39.46 -5.73 -30.97
N GLY A 74 38.23 -6.04 -30.57
CA GLY A 74 37.96 -7.17 -29.69
C GLY A 74 38.24 -6.89 -28.21
N GLU A 75 38.36 -5.62 -27.81
CA GLU A 75 38.44 -5.24 -26.40
C GLU A 75 37.03 -5.21 -25.79
N ILE A 76 36.81 -5.96 -24.72
CA ILE A 76 35.55 -5.99 -23.95
C ILE A 76 35.60 -4.91 -22.87
N ALA A 77 36.69 -4.87 -22.10
CA ALA A 77 36.89 -3.94 -21.01
C ALA A 77 38.38 -3.65 -20.80
N ARG A 78 38.69 -2.48 -20.24
CA ARG A 78 40.04 -2.10 -19.82
C ARG A 78 39.99 -1.38 -18.47
N SER A 79 40.99 -1.59 -17.63
CA SER A 79 41.09 -0.89 -16.35
C SER A 79 42.53 -0.84 -15.83
N THR A 80 42.75 0.02 -14.86
CA THR A 80 43.96 0.08 -14.03
C THR A 80 43.71 -0.39 -12.60
N THR A 81 42.49 -0.85 -12.31
CA THR A 81 42.12 -1.38 -11.00
C THR A 81 42.77 -2.75 -10.76
N PRO A 82 43.13 -3.09 -9.51
CA PRO A 82 43.77 -4.36 -9.19
C PRO A 82 42.78 -5.52 -9.15
N VAL A 83 41.60 -5.42 -9.75
CA VAL A 83 40.54 -6.43 -9.72
C VAL A 83 39.92 -6.58 -11.11
N VAL A 84 39.58 -7.82 -11.48
CA VAL A 84 38.87 -8.12 -12.74
C VAL A 84 37.98 -9.35 -12.55
N HIS A 85 36.80 -9.34 -13.16
CA HIS A 85 36.04 -10.56 -13.42
C HIS A 85 36.12 -10.92 -14.89
N ILE A 86 36.59 -12.13 -15.17
CA ILE A 86 36.78 -12.70 -16.49
C ILE A 86 35.65 -13.67 -16.75
N GLU A 87 34.82 -13.38 -17.74
CA GLU A 87 33.69 -14.24 -18.11
C GLU A 87 34.15 -15.46 -18.90
N ALA A 88 33.36 -16.54 -18.86
CA ALA A 88 33.64 -17.74 -19.65
C ALA A 88 33.56 -17.50 -21.17
N THR A 89 32.89 -16.44 -21.59
CA THR A 89 32.75 -16.00 -22.98
C THR A 89 33.90 -15.14 -23.48
N ASP A 90 34.80 -14.70 -22.60
CA ASP A 90 36.00 -13.98 -23.02
C ASP A 90 36.91 -14.92 -23.82
N ALA A 91 37.51 -14.40 -24.89
CA ALA A 91 38.54 -15.13 -25.63
C ALA A 91 39.92 -14.97 -24.99
N GLY A 92 40.17 -13.85 -24.30
CA GLY A 92 41.47 -13.61 -23.69
C GLY A 92 41.52 -12.50 -22.66
N PHE A 93 42.60 -12.52 -21.88
CA PHE A 93 42.93 -11.50 -20.88
C PHE A 93 44.39 -11.07 -21.05
N ILE A 94 44.63 -9.76 -21.08
CA ILE A 94 45.97 -9.18 -21.10
C ILE A 94 46.16 -8.39 -19.81
N SER A 95 47.25 -8.65 -19.08
CA SER A 95 47.64 -7.84 -17.93
C SER A 95 49.11 -7.44 -18.01
N GLN A 96 49.39 -6.20 -17.63
CA GLN A 96 50.72 -5.60 -17.64
C GLN A 96 50.91 -4.72 -16.40
N GLY A 97 51.97 -4.97 -15.65
CA GLY A 97 52.33 -4.17 -14.48
C GLY A 97 51.46 -4.40 -13.27
N CYS A 98 50.64 -5.46 -13.24
CA CYS A 98 49.75 -5.79 -12.12
C CYS A 98 50.33 -6.90 -11.22
N GLY A 99 51.31 -7.67 -11.71
CA GLY A 99 51.94 -8.74 -10.96
C GLY A 99 51.12 -10.04 -10.98
N ASP A 100 51.08 -10.74 -9.84
CA ASP A 100 50.44 -12.06 -9.73
C ASP A 100 48.97 -11.94 -9.35
N TRP A 101 48.09 -12.23 -10.29
CA TRP A 101 46.66 -12.35 -10.07
C TRP A 101 46.34 -13.61 -9.29
N GLN A 102 45.53 -13.44 -8.25
CA GLN A 102 45.01 -14.52 -7.41
C GLN A 102 43.49 -14.56 -7.52
N PRO A 103 42.85 -15.73 -7.36
CA PRO A 103 41.40 -15.81 -7.26
C PRO A 103 40.91 -14.89 -6.16
N TRP A 104 39.85 -14.15 -6.47
CA TRP A 104 39.28 -13.18 -5.56
C TRP A 104 37.78 -13.41 -5.43
N SER A 105 37.40 -13.75 -4.21
CA SER A 105 36.02 -13.87 -3.77
C SER A 105 35.92 -13.04 -2.50
N PRO A 106 35.48 -11.77 -2.58
CA PRO A 106 35.30 -10.97 -1.37
C PRO A 106 34.16 -11.60 -0.56
N THR A 107 34.48 -12.25 0.54
CA THR A 107 33.46 -12.75 1.48
C THR A 107 32.78 -11.60 2.23
N SER A 108 33.38 -10.41 2.23
CA SER A 108 32.81 -9.19 2.81
C SER A 108 33.31 -7.92 2.13
N PHE A 109 32.56 -6.82 2.23
CA PHE A 109 32.91 -5.50 1.71
C PHE A 109 32.26 -4.38 2.54
N GLU A 110 32.84 -3.17 2.53
CA GLU A 110 32.29 -2.01 3.23
C GLU A 110 31.31 -1.22 2.34
N ASP A 111 30.53 -0.32 2.95
CA ASP A 111 29.68 0.66 2.29
C ASP A 111 30.37 1.41 1.11
N GLY A 112 29.56 1.81 0.14
CA GLY A 112 29.94 2.61 -1.03
C GLY A 112 29.24 2.16 -2.32
N ASP A 113 29.57 2.83 -3.43
CA ASP A 113 29.16 2.42 -4.77
C ASP A 113 30.08 1.29 -5.26
N ARG A 114 29.50 0.10 -5.47
CA ARG A 114 30.18 -1.14 -5.88
C ARG A 114 29.65 -1.59 -7.23
N ARG A 115 30.53 -1.88 -8.18
CA ARG A 115 30.15 -2.54 -9.44
C ARG A 115 29.97 -4.04 -9.20
N VAL A 116 28.82 -4.56 -9.54
CA VAL A 116 28.54 -6.00 -9.46
C VAL A 116 29.35 -6.72 -10.54
N GLY A 117 29.96 -7.84 -10.17
CA GLY A 117 30.93 -8.53 -11.01
C GLY A 117 32.30 -7.83 -11.08
N PHE A 118 32.59 -6.78 -10.31
CA PHE A 118 33.94 -6.19 -10.26
C PHE A 118 34.38 -5.84 -8.85
N ASP A 119 33.57 -5.10 -8.11
CA ASP A 119 33.85 -4.65 -6.75
C ASP A 119 33.10 -5.52 -5.71
N VAL A 120 32.02 -6.20 -6.14
CA VAL A 120 31.23 -7.17 -5.37
C VAL A 120 30.77 -8.29 -6.30
N LEU A 121 30.53 -9.49 -5.79
CA LEU A 121 29.96 -10.60 -6.57
C LEU A 121 28.43 -10.65 -6.42
N PRO A 122 27.71 -11.29 -7.35
CA PRO A 122 26.33 -11.67 -7.11
C PRO A 122 26.24 -12.64 -5.92
N GLY A 123 25.22 -12.47 -5.09
CA GLY A 123 25.05 -13.24 -3.88
C GLY A 123 24.12 -12.57 -2.89
N ARG A 124 23.85 -13.29 -1.80
CA ARG A 124 23.14 -12.76 -0.63
C ARG A 124 24.15 -12.25 0.38
N TYR A 125 23.97 -11.03 0.84
CA TYR A 125 24.85 -10.38 1.81
C TYR A 125 24.04 -9.86 2.98
N ARG A 126 24.62 -9.95 4.19
CA ARG A 126 24.09 -9.35 5.41
C ARG A 126 24.99 -8.22 5.87
N ALA A 127 24.39 -7.09 6.24
CA ALA A 127 25.08 -5.96 6.83
C ALA A 127 25.22 -6.12 8.35
N SER A 128 26.40 -5.81 8.90
CA SER A 128 26.70 -5.92 10.34
C SER A 128 26.78 -4.57 11.06
N GLY A 129 26.50 -3.45 10.39
CA GLY A 129 26.51 -2.12 10.97
C GLY A 129 25.14 -1.45 10.89
N ALA A 130 24.64 -0.95 12.02
CA ALA A 130 23.61 0.08 11.99
C ALA A 130 23.79 1.02 13.18
N PRO A 131 23.92 2.33 12.91
CA PRO A 131 23.08 3.24 13.66
C PRO A 131 22.37 4.23 12.70
N GLU A 132 21.05 4.16 12.74
CA GLU A 132 20.05 5.17 12.35
C GLU A 132 19.85 5.55 10.87
N GLU A 133 20.75 5.22 9.93
CA GLU A 133 20.55 5.60 8.51
C GLU A 133 21.14 4.59 7.49
N CYS A 134 21.08 3.28 7.75
CA CYS A 134 21.48 2.32 6.73
C CYS A 134 20.54 2.44 5.52
N SER A 135 21.11 2.69 4.34
CA SER A 135 20.39 2.73 3.07
C SER A 135 21.19 1.99 2.02
N TRP A 136 20.51 1.21 1.20
CA TRP A 136 21.13 0.46 0.12
C TRP A 136 20.18 0.26 -1.05
N SER A 137 20.74 0.12 -2.25
CA SER A 137 20.01 -0.12 -3.49
C SER A 137 20.82 -0.96 -4.48
N VAL A 138 20.11 -1.63 -5.37
CA VAL A 138 20.67 -2.26 -6.58
C VAL A 138 20.13 -1.55 -7.83
N SER A 139 20.97 -1.43 -8.86
CA SER A 139 20.55 -0.82 -10.14
C SER A 139 21.02 -1.60 -11.36
N THR A 140 20.23 -1.54 -12.44
CA THR A 140 20.47 -2.19 -13.75
C THR A 140 20.57 -1.15 -14.88
N SER A 141 21.15 -1.51 -16.04
CA SER A 141 21.41 -0.57 -17.16
C SER A 141 20.17 0.08 -17.76
N GLU A 142 18.99 -0.53 -17.64
CA GLU A 142 17.76 0.03 -18.23
C GLU A 142 17.40 1.39 -17.63
N HIS A 143 17.72 1.63 -16.36
CA HIS A 143 17.36 2.88 -15.67
C HIS A 143 18.32 4.05 -15.95
N GLN A 144 19.58 3.79 -16.33
CA GLN A 144 20.50 4.89 -16.73
C GLN A 144 20.20 5.45 -18.13
N ARG A 145 19.39 4.78 -18.96
CA ARG A 145 19.02 5.29 -20.29
C ARG A 145 17.96 6.39 -20.27
N SER A 146 17.27 6.61 -19.16
CA SER A 146 16.23 7.63 -19.04
C SER A 146 16.76 9.00 -18.56
N GLY A 147 17.99 9.40 -18.90
CA GLY A 147 18.40 10.82 -19.00
C GLY A 147 18.14 11.77 -17.83
N SER A 148 17.86 11.30 -16.62
CA SER A 148 17.45 12.12 -15.48
C SER A 148 18.56 12.22 -14.43
N GLY A 149 19.66 12.92 -14.75
CA GLY A 149 20.72 13.31 -13.80
C GLY A 149 21.27 12.15 -12.94
N PRO A 150 22.08 12.43 -11.91
CA PRO A 150 22.17 11.52 -10.77
C PRO A 150 20.81 11.59 -10.07
N GLY A 151 19.87 10.73 -10.49
CA GLY A 151 18.60 10.56 -9.81
C GLY A 151 18.88 10.26 -8.34
N GLU A 152 18.13 10.92 -7.45
CA GLU A 152 18.14 10.63 -6.02
C GLU A 152 18.12 9.11 -5.82
N ALA A 153 19.14 8.57 -5.16
CA ALA A 153 19.07 7.22 -4.63
C ALA A 153 17.76 7.14 -3.84
N VAL A 154 16.92 6.13 -4.10
CA VAL A 154 15.75 5.87 -3.28
C VAL A 154 16.28 5.54 -1.89
N ARG A 155 16.33 6.55 -1.03
CA ARG A 155 16.78 6.44 0.35
C ARG A 155 15.66 5.79 1.13
N THR A 156 15.57 4.46 1.09
CA THR A 156 14.95 3.74 2.19
C THR A 156 15.96 3.76 3.32
N SER A 157 15.89 4.80 4.16
CA SER A 157 16.57 4.78 5.45
C SER A 157 15.93 3.67 6.27
N ILE A 158 16.65 2.57 6.42
CA ILE A 158 16.26 1.39 7.16
C ILE A 158 16.92 1.51 8.54
N SER A 159 16.14 1.84 9.58
CA SER A 159 16.65 1.95 10.95
C SER A 159 16.50 0.63 11.70
N VAL A 160 17.13 -0.43 11.18
CA VAL A 160 17.17 -1.73 11.85
C VAL A 160 18.60 -2.17 12.16
N PRO A 161 18.83 -3.00 13.19
CA PRO A 161 20.18 -3.42 13.61
C PRO A 161 20.98 -4.17 12.54
N PHE A 162 20.30 -4.83 11.59
CA PHE A 162 20.91 -5.51 10.46
C PHE A 162 19.93 -5.63 9.29
N THR A 163 20.45 -5.64 8.07
CA THR A 163 19.67 -5.82 6.84
C THR A 163 20.29 -6.89 5.95
N VAL A 164 19.49 -7.49 5.07
CA VAL A 164 19.90 -8.46 4.06
C VAL A 164 19.63 -7.89 2.68
N ALA A 165 20.53 -8.16 1.73
CA ALA A 165 20.39 -7.77 0.34
C ALA A 165 20.76 -8.95 -0.59
N ASP A 166 19.96 -9.13 -1.65
CA ASP A 166 20.24 -10.01 -2.77
C ASP A 166 20.79 -9.18 -3.95
N ILE A 167 22.00 -9.50 -4.38
CA ILE A 167 22.67 -8.92 -5.54
C ILE A 167 22.61 -9.94 -6.68
N ASP A 168 21.94 -9.60 -7.78
CA ASP A 168 21.79 -10.49 -8.92
C ASP A 168 22.94 -10.36 -9.93
N PRO A 169 23.18 -11.40 -10.76
CA PRO A 169 24.17 -11.34 -11.84
C PRO A 169 23.92 -10.26 -12.90
N LEU A 170 22.68 -9.75 -13.00
CA LEU A 170 22.29 -8.70 -13.96
C LEU A 170 22.36 -7.30 -13.36
N ASP A 171 22.59 -7.18 -12.06
CA ASP A 171 22.80 -5.88 -11.44
C ASP A 171 24.12 -5.29 -11.94
N GLU A 172 24.14 -3.98 -12.12
CA GLU A 172 25.34 -3.25 -12.51
C GLU A 172 26.03 -2.64 -11.30
N ARG A 173 25.23 -2.11 -10.35
CA ARG A 173 25.70 -1.46 -9.15
C ARG A 173 24.95 -1.93 -7.91
N PHE A 174 25.69 -2.03 -6.82
CA PHE A 174 25.19 -2.09 -5.45
C PHE A 174 25.71 -0.84 -4.72
N THR A 175 24.80 0.00 -4.23
CA THR A 175 25.16 1.19 -3.46
C THR A 175 24.68 1.01 -2.03
N SER A 176 25.55 1.28 -1.05
CA SER A 176 25.19 1.26 0.36
C SER A 176 25.83 2.42 1.12
N GLN A 177 25.14 2.92 2.13
CA GLN A 177 25.60 3.97 3.03
C GLN A 177 25.02 3.74 4.44
N GLY A 178 25.88 3.74 5.46
CA GLY A 178 25.46 3.62 6.85
C GLY A 178 25.20 2.19 7.32
N CYS A 179 25.46 1.18 6.48
CA CYS A 179 25.23 -0.23 6.76
C CYS A 179 26.50 -0.97 7.25
N GLY A 180 27.65 -0.30 7.19
CA GLY A 180 28.93 -0.85 7.64
C GLY A 180 29.46 -1.95 6.71
N THR A 181 29.77 -3.10 7.28
CA THR A 181 30.34 -4.25 6.54
C THR A 181 29.22 -5.17 6.07
N TRP A 182 29.19 -5.46 4.78
CA TRP A 182 28.38 -6.50 4.15
C TRP A 182 29.16 -7.80 4.08
N SER A 183 28.54 -8.93 4.40
CA SER A 183 29.19 -10.25 4.44
C SER A 183 28.32 -11.33 3.78
N GLU A 184 28.93 -12.23 3.03
CA GLU A 184 28.30 -13.49 2.55
C GLU A 184 28.12 -14.52 3.68
N ASP A 185 28.68 -14.25 4.86
CA ASP A 185 28.44 -15.06 6.04
C ASP A 185 27.04 -14.75 6.61
N ILE A 186 26.06 -15.53 6.16
CA ILE A 186 24.65 -15.44 6.55
C ILE A 186 24.36 -16.34 7.78
N ALA A 187 25.32 -16.50 8.69
CA ALA A 187 25.11 -17.26 9.93
C ALA A 187 23.84 -16.77 10.67
N PRO A 188 22.97 -17.65 11.19
CA PRO A 188 21.70 -17.23 11.79
C PRO A 188 21.88 -16.14 12.85
N VAL A 189 21.10 -15.07 12.75
CA VAL A 189 21.13 -13.94 13.72
C VAL A 189 20.12 -14.08 14.84
N ALA A 190 19.15 -14.97 14.65
CA ALA A 190 18.21 -15.41 15.66
C ALA A 190 18.18 -16.94 15.70
N THR A 191 17.77 -17.46 16.83
CA THR A 191 17.43 -18.85 17.06
C THR A 191 16.00 -19.06 16.54
N PRO A 192 15.79 -19.97 15.56
CA PRO A 192 14.45 -20.37 15.16
C PRO A 192 13.66 -20.84 16.40
N ASP A 193 12.38 -20.46 16.49
CA ASP A 193 11.46 -20.72 17.62
C ASP A 193 11.66 -19.88 18.90
N GLU A 194 12.44 -18.79 18.85
CA GLU A 194 12.49 -17.79 19.92
C GLU A 194 11.95 -16.43 19.44
N SER A 195 11.56 -15.58 20.38
CA SER A 195 11.17 -14.20 20.08
C SER A 195 12.31 -13.40 19.46
N PHE A 196 12.02 -12.53 18.50
CA PHE A 196 13.03 -11.77 17.76
C PHE A 196 12.71 -10.28 17.69
N ALA A 197 13.72 -9.41 17.62
CA ALA A 197 13.54 -7.96 17.59
C ALA A 197 13.29 -7.41 16.17
N ASP A 198 13.19 -6.10 16.00
CA ASP A 198 13.22 -5.44 14.69
C ASP A 198 14.49 -5.79 13.88
N GLY A 199 14.37 -5.90 12.56
CA GLY A 199 15.42 -6.47 11.70
C GLY A 199 14.93 -6.97 10.34
N THR A 200 15.86 -7.38 9.47
CA THR A 200 15.56 -8.08 8.20
C THR A 200 15.97 -9.55 8.30
N TYR A 201 15.02 -10.42 8.57
CA TYR A 201 15.21 -11.86 8.81
C TYR A 201 14.97 -12.69 7.56
N ILE A 202 15.71 -13.79 7.42
CA ILE A 202 15.50 -14.82 6.40
C ILE A 202 14.59 -15.91 6.99
N VAL A 203 13.43 -16.11 6.36
CA VAL A 203 12.45 -17.11 6.79
C VAL A 203 12.97 -18.51 6.49
N GLY A 204 12.84 -19.44 7.46
CA GLY A 204 13.41 -20.79 7.43
C GLY A 204 14.91 -20.87 7.75
N LEU A 205 15.56 -19.74 8.08
CA LEU A 205 16.95 -19.70 8.53
C LEU A 205 17.10 -18.95 9.86
N ASP A 206 16.64 -17.70 9.91
CA ASP A 206 16.71 -16.87 11.11
C ASP A 206 15.44 -17.01 11.96
N ILE A 207 14.27 -17.15 11.32
CA ILE A 207 12.94 -17.30 11.95
C ILE A 207 12.12 -18.35 11.21
N GLU A 208 11.19 -19.01 11.89
CA GLU A 208 10.27 -19.95 11.24
C GLU A 208 9.00 -19.26 10.72
N PRO A 209 8.30 -19.83 9.73
CA PRO A 209 6.94 -19.44 9.41
C PRO A 209 6.00 -19.66 10.60
N GLY A 210 5.09 -18.72 10.84
CA GLY A 210 4.20 -18.78 11.98
C GLY A 210 3.41 -17.51 12.19
N ARG A 211 2.56 -17.52 13.22
CA ARG A 211 1.85 -16.33 13.68
C ARG A 211 2.64 -15.68 14.81
N TYR A 212 3.00 -14.42 14.63
CA TYR A 212 3.76 -13.65 15.61
C TYR A 212 3.00 -12.39 16.02
N ARG A 213 3.14 -11.99 17.28
CA ARG A 213 2.65 -10.72 17.82
C ARG A 213 3.84 -9.85 18.19
N ALA A 214 3.77 -8.58 17.84
CA ALA A 214 4.70 -7.56 18.30
C ALA A 214 4.43 -7.19 19.77
N GLY A 215 5.49 -7.22 20.57
CA GLY A 215 5.56 -6.79 21.96
C GLY A 215 6.08 -5.36 22.06
N ASP A 216 5.27 -4.50 22.68
CA ASP A 216 5.49 -3.06 22.87
C ASP A 216 5.87 -2.26 21.59
N PRO A 217 5.12 -2.41 20.49
CA PRO A 217 5.39 -1.68 19.26
C PRO A 217 5.10 -0.19 19.40
N SER A 218 5.98 0.62 18.79
CA SER A 218 5.84 2.07 18.70
C SER A 218 4.75 2.50 17.72
N ASP A 219 4.36 3.77 17.79
CA ASP A 219 3.44 4.45 16.86
C ASP A 219 3.90 4.44 15.38
N SER A 220 5.12 3.98 15.12
CA SER A 220 5.72 3.84 13.80
C SER A 220 6.09 2.39 13.47
N CYS A 221 5.55 1.41 14.22
CA CYS A 221 5.75 -0.01 13.90
C CYS A 221 5.33 -0.28 12.46
N TYR A 222 6.29 -0.76 11.69
CA TYR A 222 6.15 -1.05 10.28
C TYR A 222 6.85 -2.37 9.98
N TRP A 223 6.17 -3.23 9.24
CA TRP A 223 6.71 -4.53 8.85
C TRP A 223 6.34 -4.89 7.42
N LEU A 224 7.16 -5.77 6.84
CA LEU A 224 6.99 -6.32 5.50
C LEU A 224 7.24 -7.83 5.50
N ARG A 225 6.40 -8.56 4.78
CA ARG A 225 6.72 -9.91 4.30
C ARG A 225 7.36 -9.78 2.93
N LEU A 226 8.53 -10.37 2.72
CA LEU A 226 9.37 -10.14 1.55
C LEU A 226 9.38 -11.36 0.62
N SER A 227 9.23 -11.12 -0.69
CA SER A 227 9.45 -12.14 -1.73
C SER A 227 10.91 -12.22 -2.19
N GLU A 228 11.69 -11.18 -1.90
CA GLU A 228 13.12 -11.09 -2.19
C GLU A 228 13.74 -9.96 -1.37
N PHE A 229 15.07 -9.95 -1.22
CA PHE A 229 15.78 -8.89 -0.51
C PHE A 229 16.34 -7.84 -1.47
N ARG A 230 15.48 -7.09 -2.16
CA ARG A 230 15.90 -6.13 -3.19
C ARG A 230 15.24 -4.76 -3.00
N VAL A 231 15.93 -3.69 -3.41
CA VAL A 231 15.39 -2.33 -3.50
C VAL A 231 15.86 -1.75 -4.84
N LEU A 232 14.94 -1.56 -5.78
CA LEU A 232 15.25 -1.02 -7.12
C LEU A 232 15.18 0.51 -7.11
N GLU A 233 16.14 1.18 -7.74
CA GLU A 233 16.09 2.64 -7.94
C GLU A 233 14.89 3.04 -8.81
N GLY A 234 14.13 4.05 -8.38
CA GLY A 234 13.10 4.72 -9.18
C GLY A 234 11.66 4.22 -9.00
N TRP A 235 11.43 3.22 -8.15
CA TRP A 235 10.08 2.77 -7.80
C TRP A 235 9.83 2.88 -6.29
N TYR A 236 8.70 3.46 -5.90
CA TYR A 236 8.16 3.33 -4.54
C TYR A 236 7.71 1.87 -4.36
N GLY A 237 8.63 1.02 -3.92
CA GLY A 237 8.29 -0.35 -3.56
C GLY A 237 9.49 -1.27 -3.66
N SER A 238 10.04 -1.65 -2.52
CA SER A 238 10.66 -2.97 -2.42
C SER A 238 9.65 -4.01 -2.91
N PRO A 239 10.04 -5.08 -3.60
CA PRO A 239 9.21 -6.26 -3.85
C PRO A 239 8.81 -6.91 -2.51
N HIS A 240 7.72 -6.41 -1.94
CA HIS A 240 7.10 -6.92 -0.73
C HIS A 240 5.84 -7.70 -1.11
N ILE A 241 5.63 -8.81 -0.42
CA ILE A 241 4.43 -9.64 -0.53
C ILE A 241 3.27 -8.98 0.24
N ALA A 242 3.57 -8.30 1.34
CA ALA A 242 2.58 -7.60 2.16
C ALA A 242 3.24 -6.59 3.10
N THR A 243 2.45 -5.61 3.58
CA THR A 243 2.85 -4.61 4.59
C THR A 243 1.83 -4.46 5.71
N THR A 244 2.20 -3.76 6.79
CA THR A 244 1.30 -3.34 7.85
C THR A 244 0.17 -2.46 7.31
N LEU A 245 -1.03 -2.65 7.87
CA LEU A 245 -2.24 -1.88 7.56
C LEU A 245 -1.98 -0.38 7.81
N GLY A 246 -1.94 0.43 6.73
CA GLY A 246 -1.78 1.89 6.81
C GLY A 246 -0.46 2.49 6.29
N GLY A 247 0.38 1.72 5.58
CA GLY A 247 1.68 2.18 5.04
C GLY A 247 1.65 3.23 3.92
N TRP A 248 0.48 3.74 3.50
CA TRP A 248 0.37 4.79 2.48
C TRP A 248 -0.20 6.09 3.06
N GLY A 249 0.66 6.83 3.78
CA GLY A 249 0.58 8.26 4.12
C GLY A 249 -0.40 8.69 5.23
N PRO A 250 -0.22 9.89 5.85
CA PRO A 250 1.00 10.44 6.47
C PRO A 250 1.25 9.78 7.85
N THR A 251 2.40 10.03 8.46
CA THR A 251 2.76 9.61 9.82
C THR A 251 1.64 9.92 10.82
N VAL A 252 0.82 8.93 11.19
CA VAL A 252 -0.17 9.11 12.26
C VAL A 252 0.47 8.65 13.56
N ARG A 253 0.91 9.61 14.38
CA ARG A 253 1.35 9.39 15.77
C ARG A 253 0.12 9.03 16.63
N GLY A 254 0.30 8.11 17.57
CA GLY A 254 -0.68 7.69 18.58
C GLY A 254 -0.63 6.18 18.79
N GLY A 255 -0.17 5.77 19.97
CA GLY A 255 0.37 4.45 20.29
C GLY A 255 -0.55 3.35 20.76
N ASP A 256 0.13 2.28 21.18
CA ASP A 256 -0.30 0.90 21.46
C ASP A 256 -0.77 0.13 20.22
N PHE A 257 0.18 -0.50 19.51
CA PHE A 257 -0.11 -1.27 18.30
C PHE A 257 0.14 -2.77 18.45
N SER A 258 -0.59 -3.55 19.24
CA SER A 258 -0.45 -5.01 19.11
C SER A 258 -0.69 -5.39 17.64
N THR A 259 0.36 -5.75 16.91
CA THR A 259 0.30 -6.13 15.51
C THR A 259 0.59 -7.61 15.44
N ILE A 260 -0.29 -8.33 14.76
CA ILE A 260 -0.18 -9.77 14.56
C ILE A 260 0.10 -9.98 13.08
N VAL A 261 1.06 -10.86 12.77
CA VAL A 261 1.43 -11.22 11.41
C VAL A 261 1.49 -12.73 11.24
N ASP A 262 0.95 -13.24 10.14
CA ASP A 262 1.09 -14.62 9.68
C ASP A 262 2.22 -14.72 8.63
N ILE A 263 3.45 -14.98 9.08
CA ILE A 263 4.61 -15.27 8.22
C ILE A 263 4.40 -16.63 7.56
N GLN A 264 4.42 -16.66 6.23
CA GLN A 264 4.09 -17.85 5.45
C GLN A 264 5.34 -18.65 5.09
N PRO A 265 5.23 -19.98 4.90
CA PRO A 265 6.35 -20.82 4.44
C PRO A 265 6.95 -20.43 3.09
N GLY A 266 6.22 -19.65 2.28
CA GLY A 266 6.70 -19.15 0.99
C GLY A 266 7.38 -17.78 1.06
N ASP A 267 7.43 -17.14 2.24
CA ASP A 267 8.11 -15.87 2.40
C ASP A 267 9.63 -16.09 2.33
N VAL A 268 10.32 -15.21 1.62
CA VAL A 268 11.79 -15.24 1.55
C VAL A 268 12.39 -14.50 2.74
N GLY A 269 11.72 -13.45 3.21
CA GLY A 269 12.17 -12.68 4.36
C GLY A 269 11.05 -11.98 5.11
N PHE A 270 11.40 -11.47 6.28
CA PHE A 270 10.55 -10.62 7.11
C PHE A 270 11.33 -9.39 7.55
N TYR A 271 10.76 -8.22 7.33
CA TYR A 271 11.31 -6.94 7.79
C TYR A 271 10.39 -6.36 8.85
N SER A 272 10.97 -5.81 9.91
CA SER A 272 10.22 -4.97 10.86
C SER A 272 11.08 -3.87 11.46
N GLU A 273 10.46 -2.74 11.74
CA GLU A 273 11.06 -1.54 12.32
C GLU A 273 10.06 -0.88 13.26
N GLY A 274 10.51 -0.52 14.46
CA GLY A 274 9.69 0.13 15.47
C GLY A 274 8.61 -0.78 16.06
N CYS A 275 8.66 -2.09 15.82
CA CYS A 275 7.69 -3.07 16.32
C CYS A 275 8.13 -3.75 17.60
N GLY A 276 9.37 -3.52 18.07
CA GLY A 276 9.84 -4.09 19.32
C GLY A 276 10.20 -5.57 19.16
N THR A 277 9.59 -6.44 19.95
CA THR A 277 9.90 -7.88 19.96
C THR A 277 8.74 -8.71 19.43
N TRP A 278 8.94 -9.47 18.38
CA TRP A 278 7.99 -10.44 17.86
C TRP A 278 8.04 -11.76 18.62
N SER A 279 6.89 -12.29 19.01
CA SER A 279 6.77 -13.59 19.68
C SER A 279 5.57 -14.38 19.17
N ASP A 280 5.74 -15.69 19.07
CA ASP A 280 4.68 -16.67 18.79
C ASP A 280 3.92 -17.10 20.06
N ASP A 281 4.32 -16.59 21.24
CA ASP A 281 3.57 -16.74 22.49
C ASP A 281 2.34 -15.83 22.48
N LEU A 282 1.29 -16.28 21.82
CA LEU A 282 0.01 -15.57 21.65
C LEU A 282 -0.87 -15.70 22.90
N VAL A 283 -0.33 -15.38 24.07
CA VAL A 283 -1.12 -15.32 25.31
C VAL A 283 -2.29 -14.36 25.09
N PRO A 284 -3.54 -14.77 25.35
CA PRO A 284 -4.70 -13.91 25.17
C PRO A 284 -4.57 -12.61 25.97
N LEU A 285 -4.70 -11.47 25.28
CA LEU A 285 -4.67 -10.15 25.94
C LEU A 285 -5.94 -9.87 26.75
N VAL A 286 -7.06 -10.44 26.30
CA VAL A 286 -8.39 -10.30 26.89
C VAL A 286 -9.11 -11.63 26.80
N GLU A 287 -10.03 -11.87 27.73
CA GLU A 287 -10.90 -13.03 27.70
C GLU A 287 -12.15 -12.76 26.83
N PRO A 288 -12.62 -13.73 26.03
CA PRO A 288 -13.80 -13.56 25.20
C PRO A 288 -15.02 -13.09 25.99
N GLY A 289 -15.67 -12.02 25.50
CA GLY A 289 -16.83 -11.40 26.14
C GLY A 289 -16.50 -10.32 27.18
N GLN A 290 -15.22 -9.98 27.37
CA GLN A 290 -14.85 -8.75 28.06
C GLN A 290 -14.81 -7.55 27.10
N SER A 291 -14.93 -6.35 27.63
CA SER A 291 -14.61 -5.13 26.88
C SER A 291 -13.12 -5.06 26.59
N PHE A 292 -12.74 -4.50 25.45
CA PHE A 292 -11.35 -4.41 25.01
C PHE A 292 -11.05 -3.03 24.42
N SER A 293 -9.80 -2.60 24.49
CA SER A 293 -9.34 -1.32 23.92
C SER A 293 -8.94 -1.47 22.46
N ASP A 294 -8.41 -0.42 21.86
CA ASP A 294 -7.70 -0.49 20.58
C ASP A 294 -6.57 -1.54 20.59
N GLY A 295 -6.25 -2.06 19.40
CA GLY A 295 -5.29 -3.14 19.17
C GLY A 295 -5.76 -4.16 18.12
N THR A 296 -4.92 -5.16 17.85
CA THR A 296 -5.28 -6.34 17.05
C THR A 296 -5.57 -7.52 17.97
N TYR A 297 -6.73 -8.15 17.77
CA TYR A 297 -7.22 -9.28 18.56
C TYR A 297 -7.57 -10.49 17.69
N ILE A 298 -7.37 -11.68 18.23
CA ILE A 298 -7.73 -12.96 17.60
C ILE A 298 -9.18 -13.28 17.94
N VAL A 299 -10.03 -13.40 16.91
CA VAL A 299 -11.45 -13.72 17.11
C VAL A 299 -11.61 -15.19 17.51
N GLY A 300 -12.53 -15.44 18.44
CA GLY A 300 -12.78 -16.74 19.06
C GLY A 300 -11.82 -17.11 20.19
N THR A 301 -10.66 -16.46 20.30
CA THR A 301 -9.67 -16.69 21.38
C THR A 301 -9.57 -15.52 22.34
N GLU A 302 -9.54 -14.29 21.83
CA GLU A 302 -9.43 -13.06 22.64
C GLU A 302 -10.75 -12.29 22.63
N VAL A 303 -11.36 -12.15 21.45
CA VAL A 303 -12.66 -11.47 21.29
C VAL A 303 -13.69 -12.47 20.80
N ALA A 304 -14.87 -12.50 21.42
CA ALA A 304 -15.95 -13.35 20.96
C ALA A 304 -16.62 -12.75 19.71
N PRO A 305 -17.14 -13.56 18.78
CA PRO A 305 -18.06 -13.07 17.76
C PRO A 305 -19.29 -12.42 18.41
N GLY A 306 -19.75 -11.31 17.85
CA GLY A 306 -20.86 -10.56 18.41
C GLY A 306 -20.86 -9.09 18.00
N ARG A 307 -21.88 -8.38 18.48
CA ARG A 307 -22.02 -6.94 18.28
C ARG A 307 -21.33 -6.17 19.39
N TYR A 308 -20.47 -5.24 19.00
CA TYR A 308 -19.75 -4.37 19.92
C TYR A 308 -19.96 -2.90 19.54
N ARG A 309 -19.90 -2.02 20.54
CA ARG A 309 -19.93 -0.58 20.33
C ARG A 309 -18.88 0.15 21.13
N THR A 310 -18.49 1.32 20.62
CA THR A 310 -17.77 2.33 21.39
C THR A 310 -18.76 3.33 22.01
N ARG A 311 -18.40 3.89 23.17
CA ARG A 311 -19.18 4.94 23.85
C ARG A 311 -18.62 6.35 23.64
N SER A 312 -17.34 6.41 23.30
CA SER A 312 -16.61 7.63 22.96
C SER A 312 -15.45 7.20 22.07
N ALA A 313 -15.52 7.53 20.79
CA ALA A 313 -14.47 7.36 19.81
C ALA A 313 -13.78 8.71 19.58
N SER A 314 -12.49 8.70 19.23
CA SER A 314 -11.83 9.91 18.75
C SER A 314 -12.20 10.16 17.28
N ASP A 315 -11.98 11.38 16.79
CA ASP A 315 -12.11 11.77 15.36
C ASP A 315 -11.18 10.98 14.41
N SER A 316 -10.41 10.03 14.93
CA SER A 316 -9.52 9.15 14.18
C SER A 316 -9.86 7.67 14.34
N CYS A 317 -11.05 7.34 14.88
CA CYS A 317 -11.47 5.96 15.05
C CYS A 317 -11.48 5.23 13.72
N TYR A 318 -10.70 4.16 13.71
CA TYR A 318 -10.46 3.31 12.58
C TYR A 318 -10.56 1.87 13.03
N TRP A 319 -11.34 1.05 12.33
CA TRP A 319 -11.43 -0.37 12.66
C TRP A 319 -11.65 -1.24 11.43
N MET A 320 -11.28 -2.50 11.57
CA MET A 320 -11.26 -3.50 10.51
C MET A 320 -11.57 -4.89 11.08
N ARG A 321 -12.33 -5.66 10.32
CA ARG A 321 -12.44 -7.11 10.51
C ARG A 321 -11.45 -7.80 9.60
N LEU A 322 -10.66 -8.72 10.15
CA LEU A 322 -9.55 -9.36 9.45
C LEU A 322 -9.93 -10.79 9.06
N GLY A 323 -9.81 -11.11 7.77
CA GLY A 323 -9.98 -12.47 7.27
C GLY A 323 -8.76 -13.36 7.55
N ASP A 324 -7.57 -12.75 7.69
CA ASP A 324 -6.32 -13.37 8.10
C ASP A 324 -5.31 -12.31 8.57
N PHE A 325 -4.12 -12.71 9.06
CA PHE A 325 -3.07 -11.79 9.53
C PHE A 325 -1.89 -11.68 8.55
N ARG A 326 -2.09 -11.93 7.26
CA ARG A 326 -1.00 -11.92 6.26
C ARG A 326 -0.53 -10.52 5.88
N GLY A 327 -1.25 -9.46 6.25
CA GLY A 327 -0.98 -8.06 5.89
C GLY A 327 -1.65 -7.64 4.59
N GLU A 328 -1.63 -6.33 4.31
CA GLU A 328 -2.23 -5.75 3.11
C GLU A 328 -1.26 -5.80 1.92
N TYR A 329 -1.79 -6.10 0.75
CA TYR A 329 -1.08 -5.98 -0.53
C TYR A 329 -1.23 -4.55 -1.08
N GLY A 330 -0.12 -3.90 -1.45
CA GLY A 330 -0.13 -2.58 -2.09
C GLY A 330 -0.70 -2.64 -3.52
N GLU A 331 -1.65 -1.75 -3.79
CA GLU A 331 -2.33 -1.45 -5.07
C GLU A 331 -2.69 -2.63 -6.01
N GLY A 332 -4.00 -2.94 -6.05
CA GLY A 332 -4.61 -3.86 -7.01
C GLY A 332 -5.66 -4.74 -6.33
N SER A 333 -6.91 -4.47 -6.67
CA SER A 333 -8.21 -4.90 -6.11
C SER A 333 -8.49 -6.39 -5.76
N ASP A 334 -7.51 -7.30 -5.67
CA ASP A 334 -7.78 -8.73 -5.40
C ASP A 334 -6.97 -9.33 -4.22
N GLY A 335 -6.21 -8.52 -3.47
CA GLY A 335 -5.23 -8.99 -2.47
C GLY A 335 -5.43 -8.55 -1.01
N HIS A 336 -6.56 -7.94 -0.66
CA HIS A 336 -6.77 -7.44 0.70
C HIS A 336 -7.12 -8.58 1.67
N ASN A 337 -6.42 -8.64 2.80
CA ASN A 337 -6.67 -9.59 3.89
C ASN A 337 -7.71 -9.10 4.92
N TYR A 338 -8.15 -7.86 4.79
CA TYR A 338 -9.27 -7.35 5.56
C TYR A 338 -10.58 -7.67 4.86
N ARG A 339 -11.57 -8.04 5.66
CA ARG A 339 -12.94 -8.10 5.21
C ARG A 339 -13.53 -6.69 5.13
N PHE A 340 -12.99 -5.71 5.88
CA PHE A 340 -13.54 -4.35 5.93
C PHE A 340 -12.58 -3.24 6.42
N ILE A 341 -12.79 -1.99 5.97
CA ILE A 341 -12.18 -0.76 6.48
C ILE A 341 -13.25 0.31 6.77
N VAL A 342 -13.19 0.94 7.94
CA VAL A 342 -13.89 2.21 8.21
C VAL A 342 -12.95 3.24 8.83
N ARG A 343 -12.86 4.42 8.20
CA ARG A 343 -12.25 5.65 8.75
C ARG A 343 -13.39 6.56 9.20
N ARG A 344 -13.38 7.03 10.47
CA ARG A 344 -14.43 7.89 11.04
C ARG A 344 -13.86 9.16 11.67
N ARG A 345 -14.71 10.19 11.73
CA ARG A 345 -14.52 11.43 12.49
C ARG A 345 -15.61 11.64 13.56
N ASP A 346 -16.19 10.57 14.12
CA ASP A 346 -17.45 10.68 14.88
C ASP A 346 -17.45 9.85 16.19
N ASP A 347 -18.29 10.29 17.15
CA ASP A 347 -18.27 9.97 18.59
C ASP A 347 -18.56 8.51 18.96
N THR A 348 -19.29 7.73 18.14
CA THR A 348 -19.61 6.32 18.44
C THR A 348 -19.59 5.44 17.19
N SER A 349 -19.13 4.19 17.37
CA SER A 349 -19.06 3.16 16.33
C SER A 349 -19.73 1.88 16.80
N VAL A 350 -20.31 1.13 15.86
CA VAL A 350 -20.87 -0.20 16.10
C VAL A 350 -20.30 -1.17 15.05
N VAL A 351 -19.97 -2.39 15.48
CA VAL A 351 -19.46 -3.46 14.62
C VAL A 351 -20.11 -4.80 14.98
N ASP A 352 -20.42 -5.60 13.97
CA ASP A 352 -20.72 -7.03 14.09
C ASP A 352 -19.46 -7.83 13.71
N ILE A 353 -18.81 -8.44 14.70
CA ILE A 353 -17.65 -9.33 14.51
C ILE A 353 -18.18 -10.74 14.24
N ASP A 354 -17.87 -11.31 13.07
CA ASP A 354 -18.36 -12.66 12.72
C ASP A 354 -17.45 -13.76 13.24
N ALA A 355 -18.04 -14.95 13.41
CA ALA A 355 -17.29 -16.14 13.79
C ALA A 355 -16.26 -16.61 12.74
N GLU A 356 -16.37 -16.11 11.51
CA GLU A 356 -15.42 -16.40 10.42
C GLU A 356 -14.26 -15.42 10.36
N ASP A 357 -14.25 -14.36 11.17
CA ASP A 357 -13.12 -13.46 11.25
C ASP A 357 -11.93 -14.18 11.89
N ALA A 358 -10.74 -13.97 11.33
CA ALA A 358 -9.51 -14.39 11.99
C ALA A 358 -9.14 -13.41 13.11
N GLY A 359 -9.44 -12.12 12.91
CA GLY A 359 -9.12 -11.07 13.86
C GLY A 359 -9.97 -9.82 13.75
N PHE A 360 -9.85 -8.96 14.75
CA PHE A 360 -10.42 -7.62 14.78
C PHE A 360 -9.32 -6.62 15.10
N TYR A 361 -9.26 -5.52 14.35
CA TYR A 361 -8.33 -4.44 14.57
C TYR A 361 -9.09 -3.14 14.80
N SER A 362 -8.71 -2.37 15.82
CA SER A 362 -9.13 -0.97 15.93
C SER A 362 -8.02 -0.06 16.44
N ARG A 363 -8.17 1.23 16.12
CA ARG A 363 -7.28 2.31 16.50
C ARG A 363 -8.08 3.59 16.68
N GLY A 364 -7.80 4.34 17.74
CA GLY A 364 -8.47 5.61 18.02
C GLY A 364 -9.96 5.46 18.33
N CYS A 365 -10.44 4.24 18.54
CA CYS A 365 -11.84 3.94 18.82
C CYS A 365 -12.12 3.85 20.32
N GLY A 366 -11.08 3.77 21.15
CA GLY A 366 -11.22 3.69 22.60
C GLY A 366 -11.60 2.29 23.04
N THR A 367 -12.69 2.15 23.80
CA THR A 367 -13.13 0.87 24.36
C THR A 367 -14.34 0.32 23.61
N TRP A 368 -14.22 -0.91 23.14
CA TRP A 368 -15.30 -1.73 22.61
C TRP A 368 -15.95 -2.54 23.72
N SER A 369 -17.28 -2.57 23.74
CA SER A 369 -18.05 -3.36 24.69
C SER A 369 -19.31 -3.92 24.07
N ASP A 370 -19.81 -5.02 24.63
CA ASP A 370 -21.09 -5.65 24.29
C ASP A 370 -22.28 -5.02 25.05
N ASP A 371 -22.04 -3.96 25.82
CA ASP A 371 -23.10 -3.14 26.38
C ASP A 371 -23.72 -2.29 25.26
N LEU A 372 -24.81 -2.81 24.69
CA LEU A 372 -25.57 -2.17 23.62
C LEU A 372 -26.72 -1.31 24.14
N SER A 373 -26.73 -0.93 25.42
CA SER A 373 -27.79 -0.08 25.94
C SER A 373 -27.87 1.27 25.21
N PRO A 374 -29.06 1.89 25.10
CA PRO A 374 -29.28 3.11 24.34
C PRO A 374 -28.31 4.24 24.71
N VAL A 375 -27.82 5.01 23.73
CA VAL A 375 -27.06 6.26 23.98
C VAL A 375 -27.90 7.52 23.97
N LEU A 376 -29.12 7.43 23.47
CA LEU A 376 -30.03 8.57 23.35
C LEU A 376 -31.27 8.33 24.22
N LEU A 377 -31.94 9.43 24.58
CA LEU A 377 -33.29 9.33 25.11
C LEU A 377 -34.28 9.12 23.96
N PRO A 378 -35.37 8.34 24.17
CA PRO A 378 -36.35 8.10 23.11
C PRO A 378 -36.95 9.39 22.54
N GLY A 379 -36.85 9.55 21.21
CA GLY A 379 -37.39 10.69 20.47
C GLY A 379 -36.52 11.95 20.50
N GLU A 380 -35.30 11.88 21.03
CA GLU A 380 -34.34 12.98 20.95
C GLU A 380 -33.77 13.12 19.52
N ALA A 381 -33.46 14.36 19.13
CA ALA A 381 -32.69 14.61 17.93
C ALA A 381 -31.24 14.13 18.13
N PHE A 382 -30.59 13.63 17.09
CA PHE A 382 -29.29 12.97 17.23
C PHE A 382 -28.27 13.49 16.22
N PRO A 383 -27.00 13.68 16.62
CA PRO A 383 -25.95 14.12 15.70
C PRO A 383 -25.51 12.99 14.76
N ASP A 384 -24.53 13.26 13.90
CA ASP A 384 -23.84 12.24 13.12
C ASP A 384 -23.23 11.12 13.99
N GLY A 385 -23.16 9.91 13.44
CA GLY A 385 -22.71 8.72 14.15
C GLY A 385 -23.39 7.43 13.68
N THR A 386 -23.04 6.32 14.34
CA THR A 386 -23.67 5.01 14.10
C THR A 386 -24.66 4.67 15.21
N TYR A 387 -25.91 4.41 14.83
CA TYR A 387 -27.01 4.13 15.75
C TYR A 387 -27.66 2.79 15.46
N ILE A 388 -28.08 2.08 16.52
CA ILE A 388 -28.84 0.84 16.42
C ILE A 388 -30.33 1.18 16.36
N VAL A 389 -31.00 0.80 15.26
CA VAL A 389 -32.43 1.06 15.07
C VAL A 389 -33.25 0.17 16.00
N GLY A 390 -34.26 0.75 16.65
CA GLY A 390 -35.06 0.13 17.72
C GLY A 390 -34.38 0.08 19.09
N VAL A 391 -33.17 0.64 19.21
CA VAL A 391 -32.43 0.75 20.48
C VAL A 391 -32.04 2.20 20.76
N ASP A 392 -31.24 2.80 19.88
CA ASP A 392 -30.80 4.19 20.01
C ASP A 392 -31.80 5.16 19.36
N ILE A 393 -32.33 4.79 18.20
CA ILE A 393 -33.30 5.58 17.42
C ILE A 393 -34.49 4.71 16.99
N GLU A 394 -35.66 5.31 16.86
CA GLU A 394 -36.86 4.60 16.40
C GLU A 394 -36.97 4.65 14.86
N PRO A 395 -37.64 3.67 14.23
CA PRO A 395 -38.05 3.79 12.84
C PRO A 395 -38.93 5.02 12.63
N GLY A 396 -38.72 5.73 11.52
CA GLY A 396 -39.45 6.95 11.24
C GLY A 396 -38.80 7.83 10.19
N ARG A 397 -39.43 8.97 9.93
CA ARG A 397 -38.93 9.98 9.02
C ARG A 397 -38.12 11.03 9.78
N TYR A 398 -36.89 11.24 9.34
CA TYR A 398 -35.96 12.19 9.94
C TYR A 398 -35.48 13.19 8.90
N ARG A 399 -35.21 14.41 9.35
CA ARG A 399 -34.58 15.47 8.56
C ARG A 399 -33.31 15.96 9.26
N ALA A 400 -32.25 16.13 8.49
CA ALA A 400 -30.99 16.69 8.96
C ALA A 400 -31.06 18.23 9.15
N THR A 401 -30.19 18.82 9.96
CA THR A 401 -30.19 20.27 10.23
C THR A 401 -29.31 21.11 9.32
N ALA A 402 -28.33 20.52 8.62
CA ALA A 402 -27.39 21.28 7.79
C ALA A 402 -27.02 20.53 6.51
N PRO A 403 -26.89 21.20 5.35
CA PRO A 403 -25.83 20.85 4.44
C PRO A 403 -24.49 21.26 5.11
N PRO A 404 -23.48 20.42 5.06
CA PRO A 404 -22.18 20.68 5.66
C PRO A 404 -21.60 22.03 5.20
N ASP A 405 -20.81 22.66 6.07
CA ASP A 405 -20.02 23.84 5.71
C ASP A 405 -19.34 23.55 4.37
N ALA A 406 -19.72 24.28 3.32
CA ALA A 406 -18.92 24.36 2.11
C ALA A 406 -17.60 24.95 2.58
N GLY A 407 -16.61 24.10 2.85
CA GLY A 407 -15.29 24.52 3.28
C GLY A 407 -14.78 25.63 2.36
N ASP A 408 -13.77 26.38 2.80
CA ASP A 408 -13.20 27.46 1.99
C ASP A 408 -12.63 26.97 0.63
N SER A 409 -12.55 25.64 0.42
CA SER A 409 -12.16 24.94 -0.81
C SER A 409 -13.14 23.82 -1.19
N PRO A 410 -13.40 23.59 -2.51
CA PRO A 410 -14.15 22.41 -3.00
C PRO A 410 -13.56 21.06 -2.59
N ASP A 411 -12.30 21.03 -2.18
CA ASP A 411 -11.61 19.81 -1.72
C ASP A 411 -11.87 19.51 -0.23
N GLU A 412 -12.52 20.42 0.51
CA GLU A 412 -12.81 20.32 1.95
C GLU A 412 -14.31 20.31 2.28
N ALA A 413 -15.19 20.33 1.27
CA ALA A 413 -16.62 20.13 1.48
C ALA A 413 -16.84 18.67 1.92
N GLU A 414 -17.07 18.45 3.22
CA GLU A 414 -17.56 17.15 3.69
C GLU A 414 -18.92 16.96 3.03
N GLU A 415 -19.16 15.94 2.19
CA GLU A 415 -20.52 15.66 1.71
C GLU A 415 -21.33 15.07 2.87
N CYS A 416 -22.62 15.42 3.00
CA CYS A 416 -23.49 14.69 3.92
C CYS A 416 -23.74 13.29 3.36
N VAL A 417 -23.19 12.30 4.04
CA VAL A 417 -23.33 10.88 3.70
C VAL A 417 -24.11 10.19 4.79
N TRP A 418 -25.11 9.42 4.39
CA TRP A 418 -25.86 8.59 5.31
C TRP A 418 -26.18 7.22 4.70
N VAL A 419 -26.31 6.22 5.56
CA VAL A 419 -26.44 4.82 5.18
C VAL A 419 -27.44 4.16 6.12
N ARG A 420 -28.42 3.48 5.54
CA ARG A 420 -29.30 2.56 6.29
C ARG A 420 -28.66 1.18 6.26
N LEU A 421 -28.43 0.62 7.44
CA LEU A 421 -27.63 -0.58 7.63
C LEU A 421 -28.52 -1.80 7.84
N TYR A 422 -28.23 -2.88 7.11
CA TYR A 422 -28.84 -4.20 7.31
C TYR A 422 -28.04 -5.05 8.30
N ASP A 423 -26.76 -4.72 8.53
CA ASP A 423 -25.88 -5.27 9.55
C ASP A 423 -24.79 -4.23 9.93
N PHE A 424 -23.97 -4.53 10.94
CA PHE A 424 -22.75 -3.77 11.25
C PHE A 424 -21.47 -4.54 10.85
N GLY A 425 -21.57 -5.44 9.88
CA GLY A 425 -20.48 -6.33 9.47
C GLY A 425 -19.38 -5.62 8.70
N GLY A 426 -19.64 -4.41 8.21
CA GLY A 426 -18.68 -3.62 7.45
C GLY A 426 -18.66 -3.95 5.95
N VAL A 427 -18.58 -2.90 5.15
CA VAL A 427 -18.52 -2.84 3.68
C VAL A 427 -17.25 -3.47 3.06
N GLY A 428 -17.19 -4.78 3.02
CA GLY A 428 -16.20 -5.52 2.23
C GLY A 428 -16.59 -5.65 0.77
N GLY A 429 -16.26 -4.68 -0.08
CA GLY A 429 -16.24 -4.81 -1.56
C GLY A 429 -17.55 -5.16 -2.27
N LYS A 430 -18.66 -5.36 -1.54
CA LYS A 430 -20.03 -5.46 -2.04
C LYS A 430 -20.92 -4.71 -1.05
N TYR A 431 -21.42 -3.57 -1.51
CA TYR A 431 -22.58 -2.92 -0.91
C TYR A 431 -23.79 -3.84 -1.08
N GLU A 432 -24.05 -4.74 -0.14
CA GLU A 432 -25.40 -5.29 0.06
C GLU A 432 -26.15 -4.51 1.16
N GLY A 433 -25.70 -3.28 1.46
CA GLY A 433 -26.32 -2.29 2.35
C GLY A 433 -26.21 -0.88 1.79
N LEU A 434 -27.22 -0.07 2.07
CA LEU A 434 -27.76 1.01 1.26
C LEU A 434 -26.99 2.34 1.38
N PHE A 435 -26.29 2.79 0.33
CA PHE A 435 -25.58 4.08 0.31
C PHE A 435 -26.44 5.18 -0.29
N ALA A 436 -26.73 6.23 0.46
CA ALA A 436 -27.32 7.46 -0.07
C ALA A 436 -26.44 8.67 0.27
N THR A 437 -26.01 9.40 -0.75
CA THR A 437 -25.25 10.66 -0.59
C THR A 437 -26.15 11.85 -0.89
N ALA A 438 -26.09 12.87 -0.03
CA ALA A 438 -26.74 14.16 -0.25
C ALA A 438 -25.67 15.20 -0.62
N ARG A 439 -25.95 16.02 -1.64
CA ARG A 439 -25.02 17.08 -2.10
C ARG A 439 -25.18 18.35 -1.26
N GLU A 440 -24.20 19.25 -1.37
CA GLU A 440 -24.01 20.53 -0.65
C GLU A 440 -25.23 21.49 -0.56
N TRP A 441 -26.33 21.27 -1.29
CA TRP A 441 -27.48 22.18 -1.37
C TRP A 441 -28.82 21.53 -0.96
N GLU A 442 -28.79 20.27 -0.52
CA GLU A 442 -29.97 19.53 -0.12
C GLU A 442 -29.92 19.26 1.39
N VAL A 443 -30.97 19.65 2.12
CA VAL A 443 -31.18 19.14 3.48
C VAL A 443 -31.81 17.76 3.33
N PRO A 444 -31.09 16.67 3.63
CA PRO A 444 -31.62 15.34 3.40
C PRO A 444 -32.74 15.00 4.36
N ILE A 445 -33.64 14.18 3.84
CA ILE A 445 -34.71 13.53 4.56
C ILE A 445 -34.52 12.03 4.34
N VAL A 446 -34.68 11.24 5.39
CA VAL A 446 -34.58 9.78 5.35
C VAL A 446 -35.80 9.14 6.02
N ASP A 447 -36.30 8.07 5.42
CA ASP A 447 -37.22 7.13 6.03
C ASP A 447 -36.41 5.93 6.55
N ILE A 448 -36.24 5.85 7.87
CA ILE A 448 -35.63 4.71 8.56
C ILE A 448 -36.73 3.67 8.79
N ASP A 449 -36.60 2.50 8.19
CA ASP A 449 -37.58 1.43 8.28
C ASP A 449 -37.36 0.59 9.53
N ALA A 450 -38.43 -0.06 10.00
CA ALA A 450 -38.37 -1.01 11.12
C ALA A 450 -37.54 -2.26 10.83
N THR A 451 -37.18 -2.50 9.56
CA THR A 451 -36.30 -3.58 9.15
C THR A 451 -34.83 -3.20 9.15
N ASP A 452 -34.52 -1.90 9.30
CA ASP A 452 -33.14 -1.45 9.41
C ASP A 452 -32.55 -1.95 10.72
N VAL A 453 -31.31 -2.41 10.66
CA VAL A 453 -30.56 -2.85 11.83
C VAL A 453 -29.76 -1.68 12.41
N GLY A 454 -29.36 -0.74 11.57
CA GLY A 454 -28.66 0.47 11.98
C GLY A 454 -28.84 1.65 11.04
N PHE A 455 -28.38 2.80 11.49
CA PHE A 455 -28.28 4.03 10.71
C PHE A 455 -26.92 4.64 10.96
N ASP A 456 -26.25 5.07 9.89
CA ASP A 456 -24.95 5.72 9.95
C ASP A 456 -25.03 7.05 9.21
N SER A 457 -24.55 8.14 9.79
CA SER A 457 -24.42 9.41 9.08
C SER A 457 -23.14 10.14 9.42
N ARG A 458 -22.67 10.96 8.48
CA ARG A 458 -21.50 11.83 8.57
C ARG A 458 -21.73 13.10 7.78
N GLY A 459 -21.34 14.24 8.35
CA GLY A 459 -21.43 15.54 7.68
C GLY A 459 -22.86 16.03 7.49
N CYS A 460 -23.84 15.45 8.18
CA CYS A 460 -25.26 15.79 8.06
C CYS A 460 -25.75 16.65 9.25
N GLY A 461 -24.93 16.80 10.29
CA GLY A 461 -25.30 17.56 11.48
C GLY A 461 -26.25 16.78 12.37
N VAL A 462 -27.41 17.36 12.71
CA VAL A 462 -28.39 16.76 13.62
C VAL A 462 -29.60 16.27 12.84
N TRP A 463 -30.03 15.04 13.09
CA TRP A 463 -31.25 14.45 12.60
C TRP A 463 -32.39 14.63 13.60
N SER A 464 -33.56 15.06 13.10
CA SER A 464 -34.76 15.25 13.90
C SER A 464 -36.00 14.70 13.22
N SER A 465 -36.87 14.06 13.99
CA SER A 465 -38.23 13.67 13.56
C SER A 465 -39.24 14.82 13.67
N GLU A 466 -38.83 15.99 14.18
CA GLU A 466 -39.66 17.20 14.18
C GLU A 466 -39.64 17.88 12.80
N LEU A 467 -40.54 17.43 11.92
CA LEU A 467 -40.62 17.88 10.53
C LEU A 467 -41.36 19.22 10.38
N THR A 468 -40.78 20.31 10.87
CA THR A 468 -41.35 21.65 10.67
C THR A 468 -41.17 22.16 9.24
N PRO A 469 -42.12 22.91 8.66
CA PRO A 469 -41.97 23.43 7.29
C PRO A 469 -40.69 24.26 7.09
N VAL A 470 -39.88 23.95 6.07
CA VAL A 470 -38.68 24.74 5.70
C VAL A 470 -38.98 25.91 4.78
N VAL A 471 -40.14 25.90 4.13
CA VAL A 471 -40.66 27.02 3.33
C VAL A 471 -42.09 27.30 3.76
N THR A 472 -42.67 28.42 3.31
CA THR A 472 -44.08 28.71 3.55
C THR A 472 -44.93 27.95 2.52
N PRO A 473 -45.82 27.02 2.92
CA PRO A 473 -46.61 26.24 1.98
C PRO A 473 -47.46 27.13 1.07
N GLY A 474 -47.42 26.87 -0.23
CA GLY A 474 -48.15 27.61 -1.25
C GLY A 474 -47.42 28.82 -1.84
N GLU A 475 -46.33 29.28 -1.22
CA GLU A 475 -45.43 30.30 -1.79
C GLU A 475 -44.40 29.68 -2.75
N PRO A 476 -43.73 30.49 -3.59
CA PRO A 476 -42.61 30.03 -4.40
C PRO A 476 -41.48 29.42 -3.56
N PHE A 477 -40.83 28.38 -4.09
CA PHE A 477 -39.73 27.68 -3.42
C PHE A 477 -38.57 27.40 -4.39
N GLY A 478 -37.38 27.13 -3.86
CA GLY A 478 -36.16 26.94 -4.65
C GLY A 478 -35.82 25.46 -4.89
N ASP A 479 -34.53 25.21 -5.13
CA ASP A 479 -33.97 23.86 -5.15
C ASP A 479 -33.84 23.31 -3.73
N GLY A 480 -33.97 21.99 -3.59
CA GLY A 480 -33.94 21.28 -2.32
C GLY A 480 -34.83 20.03 -2.33
N VAL A 481 -34.95 19.42 -1.14
CA VAL A 481 -35.80 18.25 -0.89
C VAL A 481 -36.92 18.67 0.05
N TYR A 482 -38.17 18.45 -0.37
CA TYR A 482 -39.36 18.96 0.30
C TYR A 482 -40.38 17.86 0.57
N LEU A 483 -41.06 17.95 1.71
CA LEU A 483 -42.21 17.15 2.10
C LEU A 483 -43.49 17.73 1.51
N VAL A 484 -44.21 16.93 0.72
CA VAL A 484 -45.49 17.35 0.17
C VAL A 484 -46.57 17.29 1.26
N GLY A 485 -47.33 18.37 1.40
CA GLY A 485 -48.32 18.56 2.47
C GLY A 485 -47.75 19.15 3.78
N ILE A 486 -46.43 19.27 3.91
CA ILE A 486 -45.76 19.93 5.04
C ILE A 486 -44.99 21.16 4.57
N ASP A 487 -44.00 20.97 3.69
CA ASP A 487 -43.17 22.07 3.18
C ASP A 487 -43.88 22.77 2.00
N ILE A 488 -44.43 21.98 1.07
CA ILE A 488 -45.08 22.48 -0.14
C ILE A 488 -46.49 21.89 -0.30
N GLU A 489 -47.41 22.64 -0.92
CA GLU A 489 -48.75 22.14 -1.23
C GLU A 489 -48.76 21.31 -2.53
N PRO A 490 -49.66 20.32 -2.65
CA PRO A 490 -49.95 19.71 -3.94
C PRO A 490 -50.46 20.72 -4.97
N GLY A 491 -50.06 20.56 -6.22
CA GLY A 491 -50.47 21.45 -7.30
C GLY A 491 -49.60 21.35 -8.54
N ARG A 492 -49.97 22.15 -9.54
CA ARG A 492 -49.17 22.34 -10.75
C ARG A 492 -48.16 23.45 -10.52
N TYR A 493 -46.88 23.15 -10.68
CA TYR A 493 -45.78 24.10 -10.49
C TYR A 493 -44.97 24.28 -11.77
N ARG A 494 -44.41 25.48 -11.95
CA ARG A 494 -43.50 25.82 -13.03
C ARG A 494 -42.12 26.21 -12.51
N ALA A 495 -41.06 25.58 -13.02
CA ALA A 495 -39.66 25.93 -12.77
C ALA A 495 -39.17 27.08 -13.66
N TYR A 496 -38.36 27.97 -13.07
CA TYR A 496 -37.81 29.16 -13.75
C TYR A 496 -36.27 29.15 -13.90
N GLY A 497 -35.61 28.01 -13.69
CA GLY A 497 -34.18 27.80 -13.88
C GLY A 497 -33.74 27.34 -15.27
N PRO A 498 -32.42 27.09 -15.46
CA PRO A 498 -31.84 26.63 -16.72
C PRO A 498 -32.36 25.24 -17.14
N LEU A 499 -32.84 25.13 -18.38
CA LEU A 499 -33.47 23.89 -18.90
C LEU A 499 -32.53 22.68 -18.99
N TRP A 500 -31.23 22.92 -19.15
CA TRP A 500 -30.24 21.89 -19.43
C TRP A 500 -29.61 21.29 -18.17
N ALA A 501 -29.96 21.82 -17.00
CA ALA A 501 -29.45 21.35 -15.71
C ALA A 501 -30.57 21.10 -14.69
N CYS A 502 -31.82 21.48 -14.98
CA CYS A 502 -32.94 21.31 -14.07
C CYS A 502 -33.32 19.84 -13.94
N GLU A 503 -32.99 19.28 -12.78
CA GLU A 503 -33.31 17.92 -12.38
C GLU A 503 -34.36 17.95 -11.27
N TRP A 504 -35.44 17.18 -11.43
CA TRP A 504 -36.45 17.05 -10.37
C TRP A 504 -37.00 15.63 -10.28
N ALA A 505 -37.45 15.26 -9.08
CA ALA A 505 -38.11 13.99 -8.81
C ALA A 505 -39.35 14.18 -7.93
N ARG A 506 -40.45 13.51 -8.27
CA ARG A 506 -41.57 13.26 -7.36
C ARG A 506 -41.28 11.97 -6.60
N LEU A 507 -41.39 12.01 -5.28
CA LEU A 507 -40.95 10.94 -4.39
C LEU A 507 -42.15 10.27 -3.71
N GLY A 508 -42.15 8.95 -3.63
CA GLY A 508 -43.08 8.11 -2.88
C GLY A 508 -42.60 7.77 -1.47
N GLY A 509 -41.32 8.03 -1.18
CA GLY A 509 -40.67 7.83 0.12
C GLY A 509 -39.30 8.49 0.16
N PHE A 510 -38.57 8.30 1.25
CA PHE A 510 -37.21 8.78 1.46
C PHE A 510 -36.28 7.64 1.92
N GLY A 511 -36.53 6.43 1.44
CA GLY A 511 -35.77 5.24 1.81
C GLY A 511 -34.33 5.26 1.32
N GLY A 512 -34.04 5.92 0.20
CA GLY A 512 -32.69 6.05 -0.38
C GLY A 512 -32.54 5.34 -1.73
N ASP A 513 -31.35 5.40 -2.34
CA ASP A 513 -31.04 4.65 -3.58
C ASP A 513 -30.31 3.34 -3.23
N THR A 514 -30.72 2.25 -3.89
CA THR A 514 -30.09 0.92 -3.74
C THR A 514 -28.86 0.74 -4.64
N THR A 515 -28.55 1.72 -5.50
CA THR A 515 -27.48 1.62 -6.47
C THR A 515 -26.69 2.93 -6.58
N PHE A 516 -25.36 2.86 -6.57
CA PHE A 516 -24.48 3.98 -6.95
C PHE A 516 -24.75 4.32 -8.43
N GLY A 517 -25.70 5.20 -8.68
CA GLY A 517 -26.07 5.60 -10.04
C GLY A 517 -27.46 6.23 -10.07
N TYR A 518 -27.51 7.49 -10.50
CA TYR A 518 -28.71 8.28 -10.70
C TYR A 518 -29.85 7.46 -11.35
N ASP A 519 -31.07 7.64 -10.82
CA ASP A 519 -32.36 7.27 -11.44
C ASP A 519 -32.89 5.83 -11.23
N THR A 520 -32.51 5.13 -10.14
CA THR A 520 -33.08 3.78 -9.86
C THR A 520 -33.67 3.57 -8.46
N SER A 521 -33.71 4.59 -7.61
CA SER A 521 -34.35 4.49 -6.30
C SER A 521 -35.84 4.07 -6.43
N PRO A 522 -36.31 3.08 -5.63
CA PRO A 522 -37.71 2.68 -5.62
C PRO A 522 -38.66 3.79 -5.16
N ASP A 523 -38.12 4.84 -4.54
CA ASP A 523 -38.89 5.99 -4.07
C ASP A 523 -39.21 6.99 -5.19
N ILE A 524 -38.59 6.90 -6.37
CA ILE A 524 -38.87 7.83 -7.47
C ILE A 524 -40.16 7.42 -8.18
N ILE A 525 -41.19 8.28 -8.08
CA ILE A 525 -42.46 8.14 -8.81
C ILE A 525 -42.31 8.65 -10.24
N ALA A 526 -41.64 9.79 -10.39
CA ALA A 526 -41.39 10.43 -11.67
C ALA A 526 -40.14 11.29 -11.58
N TYR A 527 -39.32 11.28 -12.64
CA TYR A 527 -38.05 12.00 -12.71
C TYR A 527 -37.89 12.70 -14.07
N SER A 528 -37.15 13.81 -14.09
CA SER A 528 -36.76 14.50 -15.31
C SER A 528 -35.37 15.13 -15.16
N HIS A 529 -34.49 14.90 -16.13
CA HIS A 529 -33.12 15.46 -16.16
C HIS A 529 -32.97 16.62 -17.16
N GLU A 530 -33.82 16.74 -18.19
CA GLU A 530 -33.74 17.83 -19.19
C GLU A 530 -35.08 18.03 -19.94
N GLY A 531 -36.09 18.70 -19.35
CA GLY A 531 -37.15 19.23 -20.22
C GLY A 531 -38.52 19.57 -19.67
N SER A 532 -38.94 19.06 -18.51
CA SER A 532 -40.24 19.49 -17.97
C SER A 532 -40.09 20.65 -17.01
N ARG A 533 -40.51 21.84 -17.45
CA ARG A 533 -40.69 23.00 -16.57
C ARG A 533 -41.99 22.97 -15.81
N ILE A 534 -42.93 22.08 -16.12
CA ILE A 534 -44.22 22.02 -15.44
C ILE A 534 -44.40 20.64 -14.82
N VAL A 535 -44.70 20.59 -13.53
CA VAL A 535 -44.87 19.35 -12.79
C VAL A 535 -46.17 19.41 -12.01
N ASP A 536 -46.95 18.33 -12.10
CA ASP A 536 -48.11 18.10 -11.25
C ASP A 536 -47.65 17.31 -10.01
N ILE A 537 -47.43 18.02 -8.91
CA ILE A 537 -47.11 17.46 -7.59
C ILE A 537 -48.42 17.00 -6.96
N LEU A 538 -48.56 15.71 -6.69
CA LEU A 538 -49.81 15.12 -6.21
C LEU A 538 -49.84 15.03 -4.69
N ALA A 539 -51.04 15.04 -4.11
CA ALA A 539 -51.21 14.86 -2.67
C ALA A 539 -50.78 13.47 -2.17
N SER A 540 -50.62 12.51 -3.08
CA SER A 540 -50.09 11.17 -2.79
C SER A 540 -48.57 11.11 -2.74
N ASP A 541 -47.88 12.15 -3.18
CA ASP A 541 -46.42 12.19 -3.16
C ASP A 541 -45.97 12.37 -1.71
N ALA A 542 -44.94 11.63 -1.31
CA ALA A 542 -44.28 11.82 -0.02
C ALA A 542 -43.37 13.07 -0.05
N GLY A 543 -42.78 13.35 -1.21
CA GLY A 543 -41.82 14.44 -1.37
C GLY A 543 -41.61 14.92 -2.80
N PHE A 544 -40.86 16.01 -2.90
CA PHE A 544 -40.39 16.59 -4.15
C PHE A 544 -38.92 16.99 -4.01
N ARG A 545 -38.08 16.52 -4.91
CA ARG A 545 -36.66 16.90 -5.01
C ARG A 545 -36.46 17.77 -6.24
N SER A 546 -35.69 18.84 -6.09
CA SER A 546 -35.34 19.76 -7.16
C SER A 546 -33.88 20.18 -7.05
N SER A 547 -33.17 20.15 -8.16
CA SER A 547 -31.77 20.57 -8.27
C SER A 547 -31.59 21.36 -9.56
N ASN A 548 -30.92 22.52 -9.48
CA ASN A 548 -30.65 23.42 -10.59
C ASN A 548 -31.90 23.86 -11.40
N CYS A 549 -33.09 23.79 -10.82
CA CYS A 549 -34.34 24.21 -11.43
C CYS A 549 -34.74 25.64 -11.07
N GLY A 550 -34.01 26.28 -10.16
CA GLY A 550 -34.30 27.63 -9.72
C GLY A 550 -35.62 27.71 -8.95
N GLU A 551 -36.34 28.82 -9.09
CA GLU A 551 -37.61 29.00 -8.38
C GLU A 551 -38.76 28.24 -9.05
N TRP A 552 -39.57 27.57 -8.25
CA TRP A 552 -40.84 26.94 -8.61
C TRP A 552 -42.01 27.82 -8.19
N ARG A 553 -42.95 28.08 -9.11
CA ARG A 553 -44.18 28.84 -8.84
C ARG A 553 -45.41 28.05 -9.21
N ARG A 554 -46.46 28.14 -8.39
CA ARG A 554 -47.75 27.51 -8.70
C ARG A 554 -48.35 28.14 -9.95
N VAL A 555 -48.82 27.32 -10.88
CA VAL A 555 -49.52 27.76 -12.09
C VAL A 555 -51.02 27.75 -11.79
N ALA A 556 -51.69 28.89 -11.96
CA ALA A 556 -53.15 28.95 -11.86
C ALA A 556 -53.78 28.13 -12.99
N SER A 557 -54.96 27.55 -12.76
CA SER A 557 -55.66 26.68 -13.73
C SER A 557 -56.01 27.34 -15.07
N ASP A 558 -55.79 28.65 -15.23
CA ASP A 558 -56.36 29.48 -16.30
C ASP A 558 -55.29 30.10 -17.23
N GLU A 559 -54.00 29.77 -17.09
CA GLU A 559 -52.93 30.18 -18.02
C GLU A 559 -52.50 29.01 -18.96
N GLU A 560 -53.42 28.59 -19.85
CA GLU A 560 -53.13 27.70 -21.00
C GLU A 560 -52.36 28.41 -22.13
#